data_AF-A0A5M9GI82-F1
#
_entry.id   AF-A0A5M9GI82-F1
#
_cell.length_a   1.000
_cell.length_b   1.000
_cell.length_c   1.000
_cell.angle_alpha   90.00
_cell.angle_beta   90.00
_cell.angle_gamma   90.00
#
_symmetry.space_group_name_H-M   'P 1'
#
loop_
_entity.id
_entity.type
_entity.pdbx_description
1 polymer ?
#
loop_
_entity_poly.entity_id
_entity_poly.type
_entity_poly.pdbx_seq_one_letter_code
_entity_poly.pdbx_strand_id
1 'polypeptide(L)'
;MEPIIVKLSTEFNTTAKNLKDKFNEYQEKHQTETTFHNSEAPLVWIIRGCIDYFDQLDNEFLGIGNKSGIPSMQADHFANNLYRLNNAMKYLKRLWDLKEYKTLDEFNTLLDIRTLIVHSGEQLTKIESLKLEGYKDSQLWMIFSNKENDSFTQLSYFNNESLAEMDYCLEIASDKQDKSKKDNLSTVDYHIQNESFLDQRIYLKAEQVRNIVMAQIEYFITSADQVKTVKSTRKFPPIEVITDKENNKVNFDKIAELVSKDLRGGYIIESGIEHWNGFGLKRLMEYTENSSDISSKAQDLIYKRIINVMTDYWENYLDVNIPDDELPDLDIMQIFSDYTPNFDKKNYLEYEKLFTNIAPYFNTKDRNDSTDIGYLAMFIDEISRALNMKFNIDQSVDEFVCDYIIQSIKKSV
;
A
#
# COMPACT_ATOMS: atom_id res chain seq x y z
N MET A 1 -10.68 16.87 -45.00
CA MET A 1 -10.21 17.31 -43.67
C MET A 1 -8.69 17.28 -43.63
N GLU A 2 -8.07 18.10 -42.79
CA GLU A 2 -6.64 18.02 -42.55
C GLU A 2 -6.28 16.72 -41.80
N PRO A 3 -5.14 16.09 -42.12
CA PRO A 3 -4.67 14.91 -41.42
C PRO A 3 -4.33 15.22 -39.96
N ILE A 4 -4.64 14.29 -39.06
CA ILE A 4 -4.28 14.39 -37.64
C ILE A 4 -2.89 13.80 -37.46
N ILE A 5 -1.92 14.61 -37.03
CA ILE A 5 -0.57 14.14 -36.71
C ILE A 5 -0.44 14.03 -35.19
N VAL A 6 -0.25 12.80 -34.69
CA VAL A 6 -0.08 12.56 -33.26
C VAL A 6 1.37 12.86 -32.88
N LYS A 7 1.55 13.90 -32.07
CA LYS A 7 2.84 14.35 -31.56
C LYS A 7 2.68 14.96 -30.18
N LEU A 8 3.72 14.86 -29.36
CA LEU A 8 3.72 15.51 -28.06
C LEU A 8 3.85 17.04 -28.23
N SER A 9 3.06 17.81 -27.47
CA SER A 9 3.14 19.28 -27.50
C SER A 9 4.39 19.84 -26.80
N THR A 10 5.06 19.05 -25.97
CA THR A 10 6.28 19.41 -25.24
C THR A 10 7.39 18.41 -25.50
N GLU A 11 8.65 18.82 -25.39
CA GLU A 11 9.77 17.87 -25.49
C GLU A 11 9.85 16.98 -24.25
N PHE A 12 9.99 15.68 -24.46
CA PHE A 12 10.30 14.71 -23.41
C PHE A 12 11.80 14.40 -23.43
N ASN A 13 12.52 14.82 -22.39
CA ASN A 13 13.99 14.76 -22.34
C ASN A 13 14.54 13.79 -21.27
N THR A 14 13.70 12.87 -20.77
CA THR A 14 14.08 11.91 -19.72
C THR A 14 14.41 10.53 -20.33
N THR A 15 15.23 9.72 -19.64
CA THR A 15 15.53 8.33 -20.04
C THR A 15 14.59 7.35 -19.34
N ALA A 16 14.30 6.19 -19.95
CA ALA A 16 13.49 5.14 -19.32
C ALA A 16 14.05 4.67 -17.98
N LYS A 17 15.39 4.59 -17.87
CA LYS A 17 16.07 4.30 -16.61
C LYS A 17 15.74 5.34 -15.53
N ASN A 18 15.95 6.63 -15.83
CA ASN A 18 15.67 7.69 -14.86
C ASN A 18 14.19 7.71 -14.46
N LEU A 19 13.29 7.43 -15.40
CA LEU A 19 11.85 7.38 -15.14
C LEU A 19 11.49 6.23 -14.19
N LYS A 20 12.08 5.05 -14.39
CA LYS A 20 11.93 3.89 -13.49
C LYS A 20 12.50 4.15 -12.11
N ASP A 21 13.69 4.75 -12.03
CA ASP A 21 14.34 5.04 -10.77
C ASP A 21 13.48 6.01 -9.94
N LYS A 22 12.98 7.09 -10.55
CA LYS A 22 12.02 8.02 -9.92
C LYS A 22 10.73 7.31 -9.46
N PHE A 23 10.17 6.44 -10.30
CA PHE A 23 8.95 5.69 -9.94
C PHE A 23 9.16 4.76 -8.74
N ASN A 24 10.31 4.08 -8.68
CA ASN A 24 10.64 3.16 -7.59
C ASN A 24 10.87 3.92 -6.27
N GLU A 25 11.64 5.01 -6.31
CA GLU A 25 11.87 5.86 -5.13
C GLU A 25 10.54 6.37 -4.55
N TYR A 26 9.60 6.75 -5.42
CA TYR A 26 8.28 7.17 -5.01
C TYR A 26 7.46 6.04 -4.37
N GLN A 27 7.44 4.86 -5.00
CA GLN A 27 6.75 3.68 -4.49
C GLN A 27 7.21 3.34 -3.07
N GLU A 28 8.52 3.34 -2.83
CA GLU A 28 9.10 3.06 -1.51
C GLU A 28 8.60 4.06 -0.44
N LYS A 29 8.52 5.35 -0.77
CA LYS A 29 8.00 6.39 0.15
C LYS A 29 6.53 6.21 0.51
N HIS A 30 5.75 5.51 -0.31
CA HIS A 30 4.31 5.28 -0.12
C HIS A 30 3.98 3.91 0.47
N GLN A 31 5.00 3.05 0.64
CA GLN A 31 4.84 1.82 1.40
C GLN A 31 4.79 2.14 2.90
N THR A 32 3.66 1.78 3.49
CA THR A 32 3.36 1.85 4.92
C THR A 32 2.86 0.49 5.38
N GLU A 33 2.78 0.27 6.68
CA GLU A 33 2.21 -0.93 7.29
C GLU A 33 0.74 -1.17 6.88
N THR A 34 0.05 -0.12 6.43
CA THR A 34 -1.36 -0.16 6.00
C THR A 34 -1.53 -0.31 4.47
N THR A 35 -0.44 -0.35 3.73
CA THR A 35 -0.47 -0.38 2.25
C THR A 35 -0.91 -1.75 1.75
N PHE A 36 -1.81 -1.78 0.75
CA PHE A 36 -2.34 -3.02 0.19
C PHE A 36 -1.32 -3.70 -0.74
N HIS A 37 -0.33 -4.40 -0.17
CA HIS A 37 0.79 -4.98 -0.91
C HIS A 37 0.38 -5.76 -2.17
N ASN A 38 -0.60 -6.66 -2.04
CA ASN A 38 -1.07 -7.50 -3.15
C ASN A 38 -1.89 -6.73 -4.19
N SER A 39 -2.47 -5.59 -3.83
CA SER A 39 -3.21 -4.73 -4.75
C SER A 39 -2.27 -3.81 -5.52
N GLU A 40 -1.20 -3.32 -4.88
CA GLU A 40 -0.28 -2.36 -5.48
C GLU A 40 0.81 -3.01 -6.32
N ALA A 41 1.38 -4.12 -5.85
CA ALA A 41 2.51 -4.77 -6.52
C ALA A 41 2.23 -5.06 -8.01
N PRO A 42 1.10 -5.68 -8.41
CA PRO A 42 0.81 -5.93 -9.83
C PRO A 42 0.75 -4.65 -10.67
N LEU A 43 0.23 -3.55 -10.12
CA LEU A 43 0.10 -2.27 -10.82
C LEU A 43 1.47 -1.64 -11.06
N VAL A 44 2.34 -1.67 -10.05
CA VAL A 44 3.74 -1.22 -10.14
C VAL A 44 4.51 -2.03 -11.19
N TRP A 45 4.34 -3.36 -11.19
CA TRP A 45 4.95 -4.25 -12.19
C TRP A 45 4.50 -3.92 -13.61
N ILE A 46 3.20 -3.66 -13.82
CA ILE A 46 2.66 -3.24 -15.13
C ILE A 46 3.32 -1.95 -15.60
N ILE A 47 3.42 -0.92 -14.75
CA ILE A 47 4.02 0.36 -15.14
C ILE A 47 5.48 0.18 -15.52
N ARG A 48 6.26 -0.57 -14.74
CA ARG A 48 7.67 -0.88 -15.05
C ARG A 48 7.82 -1.58 -16.40
N GLY A 49 6.99 -2.60 -16.66
CA GLY A 49 7.00 -3.32 -17.93
C GLY A 49 6.58 -2.45 -19.11
N CYS A 50 5.63 -1.53 -18.91
CA CYS A 50 5.23 -0.59 -19.94
C CYS A 50 6.35 0.42 -20.25
N ILE A 51 7.11 0.88 -19.25
CA ILE A 51 8.29 1.72 -19.50
C ILE A 51 9.30 0.98 -20.40
N ASP A 52 9.59 -0.30 -20.13
CA ASP A 52 10.48 -1.08 -21.00
C ASP A 52 9.94 -1.23 -22.42
N TYR A 53 8.68 -1.63 -22.53
CA TYR A 53 8.04 -1.87 -23.82
C TYR A 53 8.04 -0.62 -24.70
N PHE A 54 7.59 0.52 -24.17
CA PHE A 54 7.48 1.75 -24.95
C PHE A 54 8.83 2.43 -25.19
N ASP A 55 9.85 2.19 -24.36
CA ASP A 55 11.20 2.72 -24.63
C ASP A 55 11.85 2.04 -25.85
N GLN A 56 11.50 0.77 -26.07
CA GLN A 56 11.96 -0.05 -27.18
C GLN A 56 10.99 -0.05 -28.38
N LEU A 57 10.03 0.87 -28.41
CA LEU A 57 9.03 0.93 -29.48
C LEU A 57 9.71 1.26 -30.81
N ASP A 58 9.67 0.32 -31.75
CA ASP A 58 10.20 0.48 -33.10
C ASP A 58 9.12 0.98 -34.08
N ASN A 59 9.50 1.22 -35.33
CA ASN A 59 8.56 1.62 -36.38
C ASN A 59 7.68 0.48 -36.92
N GLU A 60 7.77 -0.73 -36.38
CA GLU A 60 6.95 -1.89 -36.74
C GLU A 60 5.88 -2.22 -35.67
N PHE A 61 5.67 -1.32 -34.70
CA PHE A 61 4.83 -1.57 -33.53
C PHE A 61 3.33 -1.82 -33.79
N LEU A 62 2.80 -1.50 -34.98
CA LEU A 62 1.44 -1.88 -35.40
C LEU A 62 1.44 -2.99 -36.48
N GLY A 63 2.61 -3.54 -36.81
CA GLY A 63 2.80 -4.59 -37.81
C GLY A 63 2.52 -4.12 -39.24
N ILE A 64 2.15 -5.05 -40.12
CA ILE A 64 1.91 -4.79 -41.54
C ILE A 64 0.51 -4.23 -41.85
N GLY A 65 -0.20 -3.70 -40.85
CA GLY A 65 -1.56 -3.19 -40.99
C GLY A 65 -2.66 -4.23 -40.77
N ASN A 66 -3.83 -4.03 -41.39
CA ASN A 66 -5.06 -4.82 -41.15
C ASN A 66 -5.80 -5.23 -42.44
N LYS A 67 -5.10 -5.53 -43.54
CA LYS A 67 -5.71 -5.81 -44.88
C LYS A 67 -6.85 -6.84 -44.89
N SER A 68 -6.89 -7.77 -43.93
CA SER A 68 -7.97 -8.75 -43.76
C SER A 68 -9.21 -8.20 -43.07
N GLY A 69 -9.21 -6.93 -42.68
CA GLY A 69 -10.16 -6.31 -41.75
C GLY A 69 -9.81 -6.53 -40.27
N ILE A 70 -8.76 -7.29 -39.95
CA ILE A 70 -8.35 -7.61 -38.57
C ILE A 70 -6.96 -7.01 -38.31
N PRO A 71 -6.77 -6.18 -37.26
CA PRO A 71 -5.45 -5.68 -36.88
C PRO A 71 -4.43 -6.78 -36.61
N SER A 72 -3.14 -6.43 -36.77
CA SER A 72 -2.04 -7.35 -36.51
C SER A 72 -1.90 -7.67 -35.00
N MET A 73 -1.20 -8.76 -34.68
CA MET A 73 -0.86 -9.09 -33.29
C MET A 73 -0.04 -7.99 -32.61
N GLN A 74 0.80 -7.28 -33.37
CA GLN A 74 1.57 -6.13 -32.88
C GLN A 74 0.65 -4.98 -32.47
N ALA A 75 -0.36 -4.67 -33.29
CA ALA A 75 -1.36 -3.66 -32.97
C ALA A 75 -2.14 -4.02 -31.69
N ASP A 76 -2.54 -5.28 -31.52
CA ASP A 76 -3.17 -5.77 -30.29
C ASP A 76 -2.24 -5.68 -29.08
N HIS A 77 -0.96 -6.00 -29.25
CA HIS A 77 0.03 -5.93 -28.19
C HIS A 77 0.25 -4.47 -27.74
N PHE A 78 0.38 -3.54 -28.68
CA PHE A 78 0.43 -2.10 -28.41
C PHE A 78 -0.81 -1.62 -27.65
N ALA A 79 -1.99 -1.93 -28.18
CA ALA A 79 -3.27 -1.53 -27.61
C ALA A 79 -3.48 -2.06 -26.19
N ASN A 80 -3.11 -3.31 -25.93
CA ASN A 80 -3.24 -3.93 -24.60
C ASN A 80 -2.26 -3.35 -23.58
N ASN A 81 -1.01 -3.05 -23.97
CA ASN A 81 -0.06 -2.42 -23.06
C ASN A 81 -0.48 -1.00 -22.69
N LEU A 82 -0.99 -0.21 -23.65
CA LEU A 82 -1.50 1.12 -23.37
C LEU A 82 -2.70 1.10 -22.41
N TYR A 83 -3.62 0.14 -22.62
CA TYR A 83 -4.79 -0.06 -21.74
C TYR A 83 -4.39 -0.43 -20.31
N ARG A 84 -3.48 -1.40 -20.16
CA ARG A 84 -2.97 -1.85 -18.86
C ARG A 84 -2.27 -0.72 -18.12
N LEU A 85 -1.43 0.04 -18.82
CA LEU A 85 -0.73 1.19 -18.26
C LEU A 85 -1.71 2.22 -17.69
N ASN A 86 -2.68 2.66 -18.50
CA ASN A 86 -3.68 3.64 -18.08
C ASN A 86 -4.49 3.17 -16.87
N ASN A 87 -4.92 1.91 -16.86
CA ASN A 87 -5.68 1.36 -15.74
C ASN A 87 -4.83 1.21 -14.48
N ALA A 88 -3.55 0.82 -14.61
CA ALA A 88 -2.63 0.74 -13.50
C ALA A 88 -2.41 2.11 -12.85
N MET A 89 -2.15 3.14 -13.65
CA MET A 89 -2.02 4.53 -13.16
C MET A 89 -3.33 5.03 -12.53
N LYS A 90 -4.49 4.79 -13.16
CA LYS A 90 -5.80 5.19 -12.58
C LYS A 90 -6.12 4.48 -11.27
N TYR A 91 -5.72 3.22 -11.11
CA TYR A 91 -5.94 2.52 -9.85
C TYR A 91 -4.96 3.00 -8.78
N LEU A 92 -3.66 3.07 -9.08
CA LEU A 92 -2.69 3.61 -8.13
C LEU A 92 -3.01 5.05 -7.73
N LYS A 93 -3.54 5.89 -8.64
CA LYS A 93 -4.09 7.21 -8.33
C LYS A 93 -5.07 7.16 -7.15
N ARG A 94 -5.97 6.17 -7.12
CA ARG A 94 -6.96 6.01 -6.04
C ARG A 94 -6.34 5.49 -4.76
N LEU A 95 -5.39 4.56 -4.87
CA LEU A 95 -4.71 3.97 -3.70
C LEU A 95 -3.81 4.99 -3.00
N TRP A 96 -3.14 5.85 -3.78
CA TRP A 96 -2.25 6.90 -3.29
C TRP A 96 -2.94 8.26 -3.10
N ASP A 97 -4.26 8.35 -3.29
CA ASP A 97 -5.08 9.60 -3.21
C ASP A 97 -4.49 10.79 -4.01
N LEU A 98 -4.05 10.54 -5.24
CA LEU A 98 -3.46 11.58 -6.10
C LEU A 98 -4.54 12.47 -6.71
N LYS A 99 -4.82 13.62 -6.09
CA LYS A 99 -5.92 14.52 -6.52
C LYS A 99 -5.68 15.20 -7.86
N GLU A 100 -4.46 15.67 -8.08
CA GLU A 100 -4.10 16.51 -9.24
C GLU A 100 -3.80 15.72 -10.53
N TYR A 101 -3.65 14.40 -10.44
CA TYR A 101 -3.30 13.59 -11.61
C TYR A 101 -4.45 13.52 -12.64
N LYS A 102 -4.13 13.84 -13.90
CA LYS A 102 -5.01 13.71 -15.07
C LYS A 102 -4.30 13.03 -16.25
N THR A 103 -5.09 12.57 -17.20
CA THR A 103 -4.59 12.04 -18.48
C THR A 103 -4.32 13.20 -19.44
N LEU A 104 -3.17 13.21 -20.11
CA LEU A 104 -2.78 14.20 -21.11
C LEU A 104 -3.59 14.01 -22.41
N ASP A 105 -3.83 15.09 -23.14
CA ASP A 105 -4.70 15.07 -24.33
C ASP A 105 -4.12 14.18 -25.45
N GLU A 106 -2.80 14.21 -25.64
CA GLU A 106 -2.10 13.35 -26.59
C GLU A 106 -2.17 11.88 -26.19
N PHE A 107 -2.14 11.59 -24.88
CA PHE A 107 -2.30 10.23 -24.38
C PHE A 107 -3.75 9.75 -24.52
N ASN A 108 -4.75 10.63 -24.34
CA ASN A 108 -6.15 10.33 -24.65
C ASN A 108 -6.32 9.99 -26.14
N THR A 109 -5.62 10.68 -27.03
CA THR A 109 -5.61 10.33 -28.47
C THR A 109 -5.10 8.91 -28.70
N LEU A 110 -4.04 8.48 -28.00
CA LEU A 110 -3.56 7.10 -28.07
C LEU A 110 -4.58 6.10 -27.50
N LEU A 111 -5.31 6.46 -26.43
CA LEU A 111 -6.38 5.61 -25.86
C LEU A 111 -7.56 5.44 -26.82
N ASP A 112 -7.90 6.47 -27.58
CA ASP A 112 -8.91 6.41 -28.62
C ASP A 112 -8.47 5.51 -29.78
N ILE A 113 -7.21 5.62 -30.22
CA ILE A 113 -6.61 4.70 -31.21
C ILE A 113 -6.63 3.26 -30.71
N ARG A 114 -6.24 3.03 -29.45
CA ARG A 114 -6.33 1.71 -28.81
C ARG A 114 -7.77 1.17 -28.84
N THR A 115 -8.75 2.03 -28.63
CA THR A 115 -10.16 1.64 -28.65
C THR A 115 -10.59 1.25 -30.06
N LEU A 116 -10.22 2.03 -31.07
CA LEU A 116 -10.46 1.72 -32.47
C LEU A 116 -9.80 0.40 -32.90
N ILE A 117 -8.56 0.12 -32.48
CA ILE A 117 -7.87 -1.14 -32.80
C ILE A 117 -8.64 -2.34 -32.23
N VAL A 118 -9.02 -2.29 -30.95
CA VAL A 118 -9.55 -3.47 -30.24
C VAL A 118 -11.05 -3.66 -30.45
N HIS A 119 -11.79 -2.57 -30.62
CA HIS A 119 -13.25 -2.59 -30.54
C HIS A 119 -13.97 -2.29 -31.86
N SER A 120 -13.26 -2.02 -32.96
CA SER A 120 -13.91 -1.92 -34.27
C SER A 120 -14.66 -3.21 -34.61
N GLY A 121 -15.90 -3.07 -35.06
CA GLY A 121 -16.89 -4.16 -35.13
C GLY A 121 -18.03 -4.03 -34.11
N GLU A 122 -17.91 -3.14 -33.13
CA GLU A 122 -19.01 -2.71 -32.24
C GLU A 122 -19.34 -1.23 -32.43
N GLN A 123 -20.51 -0.76 -32.00
CA GLN A 123 -20.86 0.65 -32.14
C GLN A 123 -20.01 1.52 -31.20
N LEU A 124 -19.12 2.35 -31.77
CA LEU A 124 -18.23 3.22 -30.99
C LEU A 124 -18.74 4.66 -30.96
N THR A 125 -19.43 5.01 -29.88
CA THR A 125 -20.04 6.34 -29.70
C THR A 125 -19.15 7.36 -29.00
N LYS A 126 -17.96 6.96 -28.49
CA LYS A 126 -17.11 7.78 -27.63
C LYS A 126 -15.66 7.71 -28.08
N ILE A 127 -15.32 8.56 -29.04
CA ILE A 127 -13.96 8.85 -29.49
C ILE A 127 -13.76 10.36 -29.34
N GLU A 128 -13.26 10.78 -28.19
CA GLU A 128 -13.30 12.18 -27.74
C GLU A 128 -12.22 13.04 -28.43
N SER A 129 -11.06 12.45 -28.74
CA SER A 129 -9.92 13.19 -29.31
C SER A 129 -10.12 13.64 -30.75
N LEU A 130 -11.06 13.02 -31.47
CA LEU A 130 -11.31 13.30 -32.91
C LEU A 130 -12.33 14.41 -33.16
N LYS A 131 -12.94 14.98 -32.11
CA LYS A 131 -13.91 16.09 -32.18
C LYS A 131 -15.07 15.80 -33.15
N LEU A 132 -15.58 14.57 -33.10
CA LEU A 132 -16.60 14.04 -34.00
C LEU A 132 -18.03 14.42 -33.57
N GLU A 133 -18.32 15.71 -33.50
CA GLU A 133 -19.65 16.19 -33.07
C GLU A 133 -20.76 15.70 -34.01
N GLY A 134 -21.78 15.04 -33.43
CA GLY A 134 -22.94 14.52 -34.16
C GLY A 134 -22.73 13.17 -34.88
N TYR A 135 -21.49 12.67 -34.95
CA TYR A 135 -21.22 11.30 -35.40
C TYR A 135 -21.46 10.32 -34.26
N LYS A 136 -22.07 9.18 -34.57
CA LYS A 136 -22.60 8.21 -33.59
C LYS A 136 -21.93 6.86 -33.66
N ASP A 137 -21.03 6.69 -34.62
CA ASP A 137 -20.30 5.45 -34.81
C ASP A 137 -18.99 5.77 -35.52
N SER A 138 -17.89 5.21 -35.04
CA SER A 138 -16.56 5.39 -35.61
C SER A 138 -15.90 4.03 -35.72
N GLN A 139 -15.35 3.70 -36.87
CA GLN A 139 -14.75 2.40 -37.15
C GLN A 139 -13.35 2.60 -37.71
N LEU A 140 -12.42 1.76 -37.25
CA LEU A 140 -11.13 1.61 -37.91
C LEU A 140 -11.36 0.93 -39.26
N TRP A 141 -11.04 1.64 -40.33
CA TRP A 141 -11.12 1.09 -41.69
C TRP A 141 -9.82 0.36 -42.02
N MET A 142 -8.72 1.10 -42.08
CA MET A 142 -7.43 0.57 -42.52
C MET A 142 -6.27 1.11 -41.68
N ILE A 143 -5.24 0.30 -41.48
CA ILE A 143 -3.93 0.68 -40.97
C ILE A 143 -2.95 0.48 -42.12
N PHE A 144 -2.35 1.57 -42.58
CA PHE A 144 -1.30 1.55 -43.60
C PHE A 144 0.05 1.74 -42.93
N SER A 145 0.99 0.86 -43.22
CA SER A 145 2.40 1.03 -42.82
C SER A 145 3.18 1.67 -43.96
N ASN A 146 4.05 2.61 -43.61
CA ASN A 146 4.99 3.21 -44.56
C ASN A 146 6.06 2.20 -45.04
N LYS A 147 6.18 1.03 -44.39
CA LYS A 147 7.04 -0.06 -44.87
C LYS A 147 6.39 -0.97 -45.90
N GLU A 148 5.08 -0.85 -46.14
CA GLU A 148 4.47 -1.60 -47.23
C GLU A 148 5.03 -1.11 -48.56
N ASN A 149 5.74 -2.00 -49.28
CA ASN A 149 6.29 -1.76 -50.61
C ASN A 149 5.17 -1.79 -51.69
N ASP A 150 4.13 -0.99 -51.49
CA ASP A 150 3.07 -0.75 -52.46
C ASP A 150 3.10 0.71 -52.93
N SER A 151 3.32 0.91 -54.22
CA SER A 151 3.44 2.25 -54.81
C SER A 151 2.17 3.08 -54.65
N PHE A 152 1.00 2.42 -54.59
CA PHE A 152 -0.27 3.12 -54.40
C PHE A 152 -0.44 3.62 -52.97
N THR A 153 -0.13 2.81 -51.96
CA THR A 153 -0.12 3.23 -50.55
C THR A 153 0.78 4.44 -50.32
N GLN A 154 2.00 4.40 -50.85
CA GLN A 154 2.95 5.51 -50.77
C GLN A 154 2.39 6.81 -51.37
N LEU A 155 1.88 6.74 -52.61
CA LEU A 155 1.32 7.89 -53.31
C LEU A 155 0.01 8.42 -52.71
N SER A 156 -0.75 7.59 -52.00
CA SER A 156 -2.07 7.94 -51.47
C SER A 156 -2.06 8.44 -50.02
N TYR A 157 -1.11 7.95 -49.23
CA TYR A 157 -1.08 8.16 -47.78
C TYR A 157 0.20 8.84 -47.29
N PHE A 158 1.34 8.68 -47.96
CA PHE A 158 2.65 9.18 -47.52
C PHE A 158 3.28 10.10 -48.60
N ASN A 159 2.44 10.94 -49.20
CA ASN A 159 2.70 11.57 -50.50
C ASN A 159 3.42 12.93 -50.47
N ASN A 160 3.80 13.41 -49.30
CA ASN A 160 4.58 14.64 -49.12
C ASN A 160 5.63 14.43 -48.03
N GLU A 161 6.62 15.32 -47.96
CA GLU A 161 7.79 15.16 -47.09
C GLU A 161 7.43 14.96 -45.61
N SER A 162 6.46 15.70 -45.07
CA SER A 162 6.12 15.58 -43.64
C SER A 162 5.37 14.29 -43.31
N LEU A 163 4.57 13.77 -44.25
CA LEU A 163 3.88 12.49 -44.08
C LEU A 163 4.78 11.30 -44.38
N ALA A 164 5.76 11.44 -45.28
CA ALA A 164 6.72 10.38 -45.63
C ALA A 164 7.62 9.97 -44.45
N GLU A 165 7.77 10.82 -43.44
CA GLU A 165 8.49 10.50 -42.20
C GLU A 165 7.65 9.76 -41.15
N MET A 166 6.35 9.58 -41.39
CA MET A 166 5.45 8.87 -40.47
C MET A 166 5.58 7.36 -40.68
N ASP A 167 5.36 6.59 -39.62
CA ASP A 167 5.45 5.12 -39.69
C ASP A 167 4.11 4.50 -40.10
N TYR A 168 2.99 5.12 -39.67
CA TYR A 168 1.64 4.63 -39.95
C TYR A 168 0.66 5.74 -40.32
N CYS A 169 -0.35 5.36 -41.10
CA CYS A 169 -1.58 6.10 -41.33
C CYS A 169 -2.78 5.21 -41.00
N LEU A 170 -3.62 5.63 -40.06
CA LEU A 170 -4.88 4.97 -39.71
C LEU A 170 -6.02 5.72 -40.38
N GLU A 171 -6.81 5.01 -41.18
CA GLU A 171 -8.03 5.51 -41.79
C GLU A 171 -9.23 5.10 -40.93
N ILE A 172 -10.03 6.09 -40.56
CA ILE A 172 -11.19 5.93 -39.68
C ILE A 172 -12.41 6.47 -40.43
N ALA A 173 -13.46 5.67 -40.49
CA ALA A 173 -14.74 6.06 -41.06
C ALA A 173 -15.73 6.30 -39.92
N SER A 174 -16.43 7.42 -39.94
CA SER A 174 -17.43 7.77 -38.92
C SER A 174 -18.78 8.07 -39.55
N ASP A 175 -19.86 7.58 -38.93
CA ASP A 175 -21.24 7.74 -39.40
C ASP A 175 -22.08 8.54 -38.40
N LYS A 176 -22.88 9.49 -38.90
CA LYS A 176 -23.97 10.13 -38.13
C LYS A 176 -25.13 9.16 -37.86
N GLN A 177 -25.15 8.02 -38.56
CA GLN A 177 -26.28 7.08 -38.62
C GLN A 177 -27.60 7.78 -38.97
N ASP A 178 -27.54 8.71 -39.93
CA ASP A 178 -28.70 9.49 -40.36
C ASP A 178 -29.68 8.63 -41.17
N LYS A 179 -30.88 8.43 -40.60
CA LYS A 179 -31.95 7.62 -41.19
C LYS A 179 -32.90 8.42 -42.09
N SER A 180 -32.73 9.74 -42.19
CA SER A 180 -33.64 10.62 -42.94
C SER A 180 -33.55 10.46 -44.47
N LYS A 181 -32.52 9.76 -44.99
CA LYS A 181 -32.47 9.36 -46.41
C LYS A 181 -33.67 8.51 -46.83
N LYS A 182 -34.27 7.74 -45.92
CA LYS A 182 -35.48 6.94 -46.20
C LYS A 182 -36.63 7.79 -46.76
N ASP A 183 -36.66 9.07 -46.39
CA ASP A 183 -37.69 10.05 -46.79
C ASP A 183 -37.20 10.93 -47.96
N ASN A 184 -35.96 10.75 -48.43
CA ASN A 184 -35.28 11.55 -49.46
C ASN A 184 -34.63 10.67 -50.54
N LEU A 185 -35.27 9.56 -50.91
CA LEU A 185 -34.71 8.55 -51.83
C LEU A 185 -34.38 9.08 -53.23
N SER A 186 -35.00 10.18 -53.66
CA SER A 186 -34.73 10.82 -54.96
C SER A 186 -33.44 11.64 -54.99
N THR A 187 -32.84 11.96 -53.84
CA THR A 187 -31.61 12.75 -53.76
C THR A 187 -30.40 11.82 -53.73
N VAL A 188 -29.76 11.66 -54.90
CA VAL A 188 -28.63 10.74 -55.10
C VAL A 188 -27.49 11.01 -54.10
N ASP A 189 -27.12 12.27 -53.94
CA ASP A 189 -25.98 12.69 -53.10
C ASP A 189 -26.39 13.07 -51.67
N TYR A 190 -27.55 12.59 -51.18
CA TYR A 190 -28.10 12.97 -49.88
C TYR A 190 -27.08 12.85 -48.74
N HIS A 191 -26.34 11.73 -48.71
CA HIS A 191 -25.36 11.49 -47.66
C HIS A 191 -24.16 12.43 -47.73
N ILE A 192 -23.74 12.84 -48.93
CA ILE A 192 -22.63 13.76 -49.11
C ILE A 192 -23.07 15.17 -48.71
N GLN A 193 -24.25 15.61 -49.17
CA GLN A 193 -24.79 16.93 -48.88
C GLN A 193 -25.08 17.15 -47.38
N ASN A 194 -25.42 16.09 -46.64
CA ASN A 194 -25.70 16.15 -45.20
C ASN A 194 -24.49 15.74 -44.34
N GLU A 195 -23.34 15.47 -44.96
CA GLU A 195 -22.14 14.97 -44.28
C GLU A 195 -22.50 13.76 -43.38
N SER A 196 -23.28 12.82 -43.91
CA SER A 196 -23.78 11.67 -43.13
C SER A 196 -22.65 10.76 -42.65
N PHE A 197 -21.50 10.81 -43.33
CA PHE A 197 -20.28 10.09 -42.97
C PHE A 197 -19.05 11.00 -43.13
N LEU A 198 -17.97 10.65 -42.44
CA LEU A 198 -16.70 11.37 -42.45
C LEU A 198 -15.53 10.41 -42.30
N ASP A 199 -14.61 10.49 -43.24
CA ASP A 199 -13.34 9.76 -43.18
C ASP A 199 -12.23 10.67 -42.65
N GLN A 200 -11.47 10.17 -41.68
CA GLN A 200 -10.33 10.85 -41.08
C GLN A 200 -9.08 9.99 -41.17
N ARG A 201 -7.92 10.67 -41.20
CA ARG A 201 -6.61 10.04 -41.24
C ARG A 201 -5.79 10.47 -40.04
N ILE A 202 -5.25 9.50 -39.31
CA ILE A 202 -4.36 9.71 -38.17
C ILE A 202 -2.98 9.17 -38.48
N TYR A 203 -1.96 10.00 -38.33
CA TYR A 203 -0.57 9.66 -38.59
C TYR A 203 0.19 9.45 -37.29
N LEU A 204 0.96 8.37 -37.24
CA LEU A 204 1.76 7.97 -36.09
C LEU A 204 3.23 7.81 -36.46
N LYS A 205 4.10 8.23 -35.54
CA LYS A 205 5.53 7.97 -35.56
C LYS A 205 5.94 7.35 -34.23
N ALA A 206 6.68 6.25 -34.25
CA ALA A 206 7.02 5.46 -33.07
C ALA A 206 7.70 6.29 -31.99
N GLU A 207 8.64 7.15 -32.39
CA GLU A 207 9.32 8.09 -31.49
C GLU A 207 8.34 9.02 -30.76
N GLN A 208 7.34 9.55 -31.46
CA GLN A 208 6.33 10.43 -30.87
C GLN A 208 5.40 9.67 -29.92
N VAL A 209 5.00 8.45 -30.29
CA VAL A 209 4.20 7.58 -29.43
C VAL A 209 4.95 7.24 -28.14
N ARG A 210 6.22 6.85 -28.25
CA ARG A 210 7.12 6.66 -27.10
C ARG A 210 7.12 7.88 -26.21
N ASN A 211 7.38 9.07 -26.76
CA ASN A 211 7.49 10.30 -25.98
C ASN A 211 6.19 10.66 -25.25
N ILE A 212 5.03 10.50 -25.91
CA ILE A 212 3.71 10.72 -25.29
C ILE A 212 3.49 9.79 -24.09
N VAL A 213 3.79 8.50 -24.24
CA VAL A 213 3.62 7.53 -23.16
C VAL A 213 4.55 7.83 -21.99
N MET A 214 5.82 8.12 -22.26
CA MET A 214 6.78 8.43 -21.21
C MET A 214 6.44 9.73 -20.47
N ALA A 215 5.98 10.76 -21.19
CA ALA A 215 5.53 12.01 -20.59
C ALA A 215 4.30 11.80 -19.68
N GLN A 216 3.37 10.93 -20.07
CA GLN A 216 2.22 10.59 -19.23
C GLN A 216 2.64 9.92 -17.91
N ILE A 217 3.62 9.02 -17.97
CA ILE A 217 4.17 8.34 -16.78
C ILE A 217 4.93 9.34 -15.91
N GLU A 218 5.74 10.23 -16.49
CA GLU A 218 6.45 11.26 -15.74
C GLU A 218 5.49 12.22 -15.02
N TYR A 219 4.42 12.63 -15.70
CA TYR A 219 3.37 13.45 -15.09
C TYR A 219 2.65 12.72 -13.95
N PHE A 220 2.43 11.40 -14.08
CA PHE A 220 1.90 10.58 -12.99
C PHE A 220 2.82 10.62 -11.76
N ILE A 221 4.12 10.37 -11.94
CA ILE A 221 5.12 10.38 -10.85
C ILE A 221 5.20 11.77 -10.20
N THR A 222 5.26 12.84 -10.99
CA THR A 222 5.39 14.21 -10.46
C THR A 222 4.14 14.66 -9.71
N SER A 223 2.95 14.23 -10.15
CA SER A 223 1.70 14.46 -9.40
C SER A 223 1.71 13.73 -8.07
N ALA A 224 2.38 12.58 -8.05
CA ALA A 224 2.52 11.74 -6.88
C ALA A 224 3.43 12.39 -5.81
N ASP A 225 4.56 12.97 -6.22
CA ASP A 225 5.53 13.66 -5.34
C ASP A 225 4.94 14.85 -4.54
N GLN A 226 3.79 15.39 -4.96
CA GLN A 226 3.15 16.54 -4.30
C GLN A 226 2.30 16.14 -3.07
N VAL A 227 2.01 14.85 -2.90
CA VAL A 227 1.21 14.35 -1.77
C VAL A 227 2.10 14.22 -0.54
N LYS A 228 1.81 15.03 0.50
CA LYS A 228 2.42 14.84 1.82
C LYS A 228 1.89 13.54 2.42
N THR A 229 2.78 12.60 2.74
CA THR A 229 2.43 11.45 3.58
C THR A 229 2.02 11.96 4.96
N VAL A 230 0.71 12.06 5.18
CA VAL A 230 0.19 12.49 6.49
C VAL A 230 0.29 11.29 7.43
N LYS A 231 1.40 11.18 8.17
CA LYS A 231 1.36 10.48 9.46
C LYS A 231 0.41 11.31 10.34
N SER A 232 -0.83 10.85 10.47
CA SER A 232 -1.80 11.45 11.39
C SER A 232 -1.22 11.37 12.79
N THR A 233 -0.78 12.51 13.35
CA THR A 233 -0.40 12.58 14.76
C THR A 233 -1.64 12.40 15.62
N ARG A 234 -1.81 11.19 16.13
CA ARG A 234 -2.87 10.88 17.07
C ARG A 234 -2.68 11.73 18.32
N LYS A 235 -3.74 12.38 18.79
CA LYS A 235 -3.71 13.08 20.08
C LYS A 235 -3.84 12.06 21.19
N PHE A 236 -2.84 11.99 22.04
CA PHE A 236 -2.86 11.17 23.23
C PHE A 236 -3.29 11.99 24.46
N PRO A 237 -3.93 11.36 25.46
CA PRO A 237 -4.22 12.02 26.72
C PRO A 237 -2.93 12.34 27.49
N PRO A 238 -2.96 13.38 28.35
CA PRO A 238 -1.83 13.68 29.22
C PRO A 238 -1.71 12.62 30.34
N ILE A 239 -0.55 12.57 30.99
CA ILE A 239 -0.17 11.50 31.94
C ILE A 239 -1.13 11.39 33.13
N GLU A 240 -1.77 12.49 33.56
CA GLU A 240 -2.66 12.52 34.72
C GLU A 240 -3.98 11.75 34.49
N VAL A 241 -4.33 11.47 33.23
CA VAL A 241 -5.47 10.59 32.88
C VAL A 241 -5.08 9.12 32.99
N ILE A 242 -3.79 8.82 32.94
CA ILE A 242 -3.21 7.49 32.82
C ILE A 242 -2.66 7.00 34.17
N THR A 243 -2.06 7.88 34.97
CA THR A 243 -1.55 7.57 36.31
C THR A 243 -2.08 8.56 37.34
N ASP A 244 -2.45 8.03 38.50
CA ASP A 244 -2.80 8.79 39.70
C ASP A 244 -1.76 8.44 40.78
N LYS A 245 -0.74 9.30 40.87
CA LYS A 245 0.38 9.11 41.81
C LYS A 245 -0.05 9.28 43.27
N GLU A 246 -1.11 10.03 43.54
CA GLU A 246 -1.59 10.27 44.91
C GLU A 246 -2.33 9.05 45.47
N ASN A 247 -3.11 8.37 44.62
CA ASN A 247 -3.88 7.20 45.01
C ASN A 247 -3.24 5.86 44.61
N ASN A 248 -2.00 5.88 44.12
CA ASN A 248 -1.26 4.72 43.62
C ASN A 248 -2.01 3.91 42.54
N LYS A 249 -2.55 4.57 41.52
CA LYS A 249 -3.32 3.91 40.44
C LYS A 249 -2.73 4.13 39.07
N VAL A 250 -2.83 3.12 38.22
CA VAL A 250 -2.48 3.17 36.79
C VAL A 250 -3.65 2.61 35.99
N ASN A 251 -4.08 3.33 34.95
CA ASN A 251 -5.12 2.87 34.04
C ASN A 251 -4.54 2.02 32.91
N PHE A 252 -4.11 0.81 33.24
CA PHE A 252 -3.50 -0.13 32.29
C PHE A 252 -4.37 -0.40 31.07
N ASP A 253 -5.68 -0.55 31.26
CA ASP A 253 -6.60 -0.83 30.16
C ASP A 253 -6.67 0.33 29.17
N LYS A 254 -6.61 1.57 29.65
CA LYS A 254 -6.57 2.74 28.77
C LYS A 254 -5.27 2.83 27.99
N ILE A 255 -4.14 2.53 28.63
CA ILE A 255 -2.83 2.48 27.95
C ILE A 255 -2.86 1.41 26.87
N ALA A 256 -3.24 0.18 27.22
CA ALA A 256 -3.39 -0.94 26.28
C ALA A 256 -4.29 -0.56 25.10
N GLU A 257 -5.44 0.06 25.34
CA GLU A 257 -6.36 0.52 24.28
C GLU A 257 -5.76 1.62 23.37
N LEU A 258 -4.76 2.36 23.83
CA LEU A 258 -4.08 3.39 23.05
C LEU A 258 -2.90 2.79 22.27
N VAL A 259 -2.05 2.01 22.92
CA VAL A 259 -0.85 1.41 22.31
C VAL A 259 -1.20 0.26 21.35
N SER A 260 -2.31 -0.46 21.58
CA SER A 260 -2.82 -1.52 20.68
C SER A 260 -3.13 -1.08 19.25
N LYS A 261 -3.18 0.23 19.02
CA LYS A 261 -3.55 0.82 17.74
C LYS A 261 -2.34 1.28 16.92
N ASP A 262 -1.14 1.16 17.48
CA ASP A 262 0.14 1.51 16.86
C ASP A 262 1.07 0.28 16.92
N LEU A 263 2.09 0.19 16.06
CA LEU A 263 3.08 -0.92 16.10
C LEU A 263 4.22 -0.68 17.12
N ARG A 264 4.14 0.39 17.90
CA ARG A 264 5.12 0.78 18.94
C ARG A 264 4.59 0.36 20.31
N GLY A 265 5.45 0.12 21.28
CA GLY A 265 5.08 -0.07 22.68
C GLY A 265 4.94 -1.53 23.12
N GLY A 266 5.48 -2.48 22.34
CA GLY A 266 5.53 -3.89 22.70
C GLY A 266 4.15 -4.55 22.89
N TYR A 267 3.08 -3.96 22.34
CA TYR A 267 1.75 -4.55 22.34
C TYR A 267 1.55 -5.35 21.05
N ILE A 268 1.21 -6.64 21.18
CA ILE A 268 1.10 -7.56 20.04
C ILE A 268 -0.21 -8.34 20.14
N ILE A 269 -0.86 -8.59 19.00
CA ILE A 269 -2.00 -9.52 18.93
C ILE A 269 -1.56 -10.74 18.11
N GLU A 270 -1.41 -11.89 18.76
CA GLU A 270 -1.04 -13.15 18.12
C GLU A 270 -2.18 -14.16 18.24
N SER A 271 -2.64 -14.67 17.09
CA SER A 271 -3.76 -15.63 17.04
C SER A 271 -5.03 -15.17 17.79
N GLY A 272 -5.27 -13.85 17.83
CA GLY A 272 -6.41 -13.25 18.54
C GLY A 272 -6.18 -13.01 20.04
N ILE A 273 -5.00 -13.31 20.57
CA ILE A 273 -4.63 -13.10 21.97
C ILE A 273 -3.83 -11.79 22.06
N GLU A 274 -4.25 -10.90 22.94
CA GLU A 274 -3.58 -9.62 23.21
C GLU A 274 -2.42 -9.83 24.22
N HIS A 275 -1.18 -9.57 23.79
CA HIS A 275 0.05 -9.68 24.58
C HIS A 275 0.64 -8.29 24.85
N TRP A 276 0.92 -8.01 26.12
CA TRP A 276 1.60 -6.79 26.56
C TRP A 276 2.11 -6.95 28.00
N ASN A 277 3.40 -6.69 28.23
CA ASN A 277 4.03 -6.84 29.56
C ASN A 277 3.37 -5.96 30.64
N GLY A 278 2.74 -4.85 30.26
CA GLY A 278 1.93 -4.04 31.19
C GLY A 278 0.76 -4.79 31.82
N PHE A 279 0.26 -5.88 31.21
CA PHE A 279 -0.74 -6.74 31.85
C PHE A 279 -0.16 -7.53 33.04
N GLY A 280 1.12 -7.92 33.00
CA GLY A 280 1.78 -8.54 34.14
C GLY A 280 1.94 -7.58 35.32
N LEU A 281 2.28 -6.32 35.04
CA LEU A 281 2.32 -5.27 36.06
C LEU A 281 0.94 -4.98 36.67
N LYS A 282 -0.12 -4.94 35.84
CA LYS A 282 -1.50 -4.84 36.30
C LYS A 282 -1.84 -5.97 37.28
N ARG A 283 -1.54 -7.22 36.92
CA ARG A 283 -1.78 -8.39 37.78
C ARG A 283 -1.06 -8.28 39.13
N LEU A 284 0.22 -7.90 39.14
CA LEU A 284 0.96 -7.71 40.40
C LEU A 284 0.35 -6.59 41.26
N MET A 285 -0.06 -5.49 40.65
CA MET A 285 -0.68 -4.36 41.34
C MET A 285 -2.01 -4.77 41.98
N GLU A 286 -2.89 -5.44 41.23
CA GLU A 286 -4.17 -5.96 41.71
C GLU A 286 -3.99 -7.04 42.80
N TYR A 287 -3.02 -7.93 42.64
CA TYR A 287 -2.71 -8.94 43.66
C TYR A 287 -2.21 -8.30 44.96
N THR A 288 -1.40 -7.24 44.85
CA THR A 288 -0.91 -6.48 46.00
C THR A 288 -2.03 -5.75 46.74
N GLU A 289 -3.01 -5.21 46.02
CA GLU A 289 -4.17 -4.51 46.59
C GLU A 289 -5.11 -5.47 47.35
N ASN A 290 -5.29 -6.68 46.83
CA ASN A 290 -6.20 -7.68 47.41
C ASN A 290 -5.59 -8.53 48.53
N SER A 291 -4.26 -8.46 48.74
CA SER A 291 -3.57 -9.27 49.75
C SER A 291 -3.44 -8.56 51.10
N SER A 292 -4.00 -9.16 52.16
CA SER A 292 -3.90 -8.65 53.54
C SER A 292 -2.53 -8.87 54.18
N ASP A 293 -1.71 -9.76 53.62
CA ASP A 293 -0.52 -10.30 54.28
C ASP A 293 0.77 -9.59 53.82
N ILE A 294 0.65 -8.47 53.11
CA ILE A 294 1.76 -7.66 52.63
C ILE A 294 1.95 -6.45 53.55
N SER A 295 3.18 -6.25 54.04
CA SER A 295 3.49 -5.09 54.86
C SER A 295 3.31 -3.79 54.07
N SER A 296 2.88 -2.71 54.73
CA SER A 296 2.72 -1.40 54.09
C SER A 296 3.98 -0.93 53.37
N LYS A 297 5.16 -1.22 53.94
CA LYS A 297 6.45 -0.90 53.32
C LYS A 297 6.68 -1.62 52.00
N ALA A 298 6.32 -2.89 51.90
CA ALA A 298 6.44 -3.66 50.67
C ALA A 298 5.38 -3.24 49.63
N GLN A 299 4.14 -2.98 50.06
CA GLN A 299 3.09 -2.44 49.19
C GLN A 299 3.49 -1.10 48.57
N ASP A 300 3.95 -0.15 49.39
CA ASP A 300 4.42 1.16 48.93
C ASP A 300 5.56 1.05 47.92
N LEU A 301 6.48 0.11 48.12
CA LEU A 301 7.60 -0.13 47.21
C LEU A 301 7.12 -0.65 45.85
N ILE A 302 6.23 -1.65 45.84
CA ILE A 302 5.66 -2.22 44.62
C ILE A 302 4.93 -1.14 43.83
N TYR A 303 4.02 -0.41 44.48
CA TYR A 303 3.25 0.64 43.83
C TYR A 303 4.12 1.74 43.24
N LYS A 304 5.07 2.28 44.02
CA LYS A 304 5.97 3.33 43.53
C LYS A 304 6.77 2.88 42.32
N ARG A 305 7.27 1.64 42.33
CA ARG A 305 8.09 1.12 41.23
C ARG A 305 7.28 0.93 39.95
N ILE A 306 6.10 0.33 40.05
CA ILE A 306 5.17 0.17 38.91
C ILE A 306 4.77 1.54 38.36
N ILE A 307 4.36 2.49 39.20
CA ILE A 307 3.91 3.82 38.77
C ILE A 307 5.03 4.58 38.06
N ASN A 308 6.24 4.54 38.58
CA ASN A 308 7.38 5.21 37.96
C ASN A 308 7.67 4.64 36.57
N VAL A 309 7.80 3.31 36.44
CA VAL A 309 8.06 2.67 35.15
C VAL A 309 6.93 2.94 34.15
N MET A 310 5.67 2.87 34.58
CA MET A 310 4.53 3.17 33.71
C MET A 310 4.45 4.65 33.30
N THR A 311 4.90 5.56 34.17
CA THR A 311 5.02 6.99 33.84
C THR A 311 6.08 7.19 32.76
N ASP A 312 7.29 6.68 33.00
CA ASP A 312 8.42 6.82 32.08
C ASP A 312 8.10 6.18 30.72
N TYR A 313 7.45 5.01 30.74
CA TYR A 313 7.00 4.32 29.53
C TYR A 313 6.03 5.19 28.73
N TRP A 314 5.02 5.77 29.38
CA TRP A 314 4.03 6.59 28.69
C TRP A 314 4.66 7.88 28.14
N GLU A 315 5.47 8.57 28.92
CA GLU A 315 6.15 9.80 28.48
C GLU A 315 7.08 9.53 27.27
N ASN A 316 7.85 8.45 27.30
CA ASN A 316 8.71 8.06 26.19
C ASN A 316 7.93 7.57 24.96
N TYR A 317 6.80 6.89 25.18
CA TYR A 317 5.88 6.48 24.11
C TYR A 317 5.32 7.68 23.33
N LEU A 318 5.06 8.79 24.03
CA LEU A 318 4.57 10.03 23.43
C LEU A 318 5.64 10.77 22.61
N ASP A 319 6.92 10.60 22.93
CA ASP A 319 8.01 11.17 22.16
C ASP A 319 8.36 10.29 20.95
N VAL A 320 7.96 10.75 19.76
CA VAL A 320 8.19 10.05 18.48
C VAL A 320 9.67 9.98 18.07
N ASN A 321 10.57 10.70 18.74
CA ASN A 321 12.00 10.67 18.46
C ASN A 321 12.71 9.53 19.19
N ILE A 322 12.09 8.96 20.21
CA ILE A 322 12.62 7.81 20.93
C ILE A 322 12.27 6.55 20.12
N PRO A 323 13.24 5.71 19.75
CA PRO A 323 12.99 4.42 19.12
C PRO A 323 12.14 3.48 20.00
N ASP A 324 11.55 2.44 19.40
CA ASP A 324 10.73 1.46 20.15
C ASP A 324 11.59 0.59 21.09
N ASP A 325 12.79 0.21 20.65
CA ASP A 325 13.78 -0.55 21.41
C ASP A 325 14.42 0.24 22.57
N GLU A 326 14.24 1.55 22.59
CA GLU A 326 14.65 2.43 23.70
C GLU A 326 13.50 2.72 24.69
N LEU A 327 12.30 2.18 24.46
CA LEU A 327 11.21 2.31 25.43
C LEU A 327 11.54 1.57 26.74
N PRO A 328 11.09 2.09 27.90
CA PRO A 328 11.22 1.39 29.17
C PRO A 328 10.61 -0.01 29.11
N ASP A 329 11.39 -1.01 29.51
CA ASP A 329 10.93 -2.39 29.56
C ASP A 329 9.87 -2.56 30.66
N LEU A 330 8.73 -3.11 30.26
CA LEU A 330 7.61 -3.40 31.15
C LEU A 330 7.66 -4.82 31.73
N ASP A 331 8.67 -5.63 31.40
CA ASP A 331 8.87 -6.95 31.97
C ASP A 331 9.07 -6.85 33.50
N ILE A 332 8.13 -7.45 34.22
CA ILE A 332 8.10 -7.49 35.67
C ILE A 332 9.38 -8.11 36.27
N MET A 333 9.99 -9.09 35.60
CA MET A 333 11.21 -9.74 36.07
C MET A 333 12.42 -8.82 35.93
N GLN A 334 12.43 -7.96 34.92
CA GLN A 334 13.47 -6.95 34.75
C GLN A 334 13.29 -5.82 35.78
N ILE A 335 12.05 -5.35 35.95
CA ILE A 335 11.70 -4.24 36.86
C ILE A 335 12.05 -4.56 38.32
N PHE A 336 11.81 -5.79 38.77
CA PHE A 336 12.05 -6.23 40.16
C PHE A 336 13.29 -7.13 40.32
N SER A 337 14.16 -7.19 39.31
CA SER A 337 15.35 -8.06 39.28
C SER A 337 16.25 -7.90 40.51
N ASP A 338 16.37 -6.70 41.07
CA ASP A 338 17.17 -6.37 42.25
C ASP A 338 16.66 -6.96 43.57
N TYR A 339 15.40 -7.40 43.63
CA TYR A 339 14.83 -8.07 44.80
C TYR A 339 14.82 -9.60 44.67
N THR A 340 14.86 -10.10 43.45
CA THR A 340 14.76 -11.55 43.20
C THR A 340 16.04 -12.27 43.62
N PRO A 341 15.93 -13.42 44.31
CA PRO A 341 17.09 -14.17 44.78
C PRO A 341 17.94 -14.71 43.63
N ASN A 342 19.22 -14.97 43.91
CA ASN A 342 20.09 -15.72 42.99
C ASN A 342 19.98 -17.22 43.27
N PHE A 343 19.82 -18.04 42.22
CA PHE A 343 19.72 -19.49 42.31
C PHE A 343 20.17 -20.20 41.03
N ASP A 344 20.35 -21.51 41.11
CA ASP A 344 20.81 -22.31 39.98
C ASP A 344 19.79 -22.25 38.84
N LYS A 345 20.27 -21.95 37.62
CA LYS A 345 19.42 -21.78 36.43
C LYS A 345 18.45 -20.59 36.49
N LYS A 346 18.70 -19.56 37.33
CA LYS A 346 17.93 -18.30 37.35
C LYS A 346 17.60 -17.79 35.96
N ASN A 347 18.62 -17.60 35.12
CA ASN A 347 18.39 -17.05 33.78
C ASN A 347 17.47 -17.92 32.91
N TYR A 348 17.66 -19.23 32.99
CA TYR A 348 16.86 -20.19 32.24
C TYR A 348 15.41 -20.22 32.75
N LEU A 349 15.19 -20.21 34.06
CA LEU A 349 13.83 -20.34 34.60
C LEU A 349 13.06 -19.02 34.60
N GLU A 350 13.68 -17.90 35.01
CA GLU A 350 13.03 -16.59 35.08
C GLU A 350 12.90 -15.90 33.72
N TYR A 351 13.99 -15.80 32.96
CA TYR A 351 14.00 -15.00 31.73
C TYR A 351 13.57 -15.80 30.51
N GLU A 352 13.87 -17.12 30.44
CA GLU A 352 13.49 -17.93 29.28
C GLU A 352 12.16 -18.67 29.46
N LYS A 353 11.93 -19.33 30.61
CA LYS A 353 10.81 -20.26 30.79
C LYS A 353 9.59 -19.69 31.48
N LEU A 354 9.73 -18.64 32.27
CA LEU A 354 8.64 -18.14 33.11
C LEU A 354 7.43 -17.73 32.29
N PHE A 355 7.60 -16.88 31.27
CA PHE A 355 6.48 -16.39 30.45
C PHE A 355 6.27 -17.15 29.14
N THR A 356 7.02 -18.23 28.91
CA THR A 356 6.86 -19.07 27.71
C THR A 356 6.29 -20.46 28.03
N ASN A 357 6.66 -21.03 29.17
CA ASN A 357 6.30 -22.39 29.55
C ASN A 357 5.59 -22.47 30.90
N ILE A 358 5.91 -21.60 31.86
CA ILE A 358 5.31 -21.67 33.20
C ILE A 358 4.00 -20.88 33.23
N ALA A 359 4.03 -19.59 32.90
CA ALA A 359 2.91 -18.67 32.95
C ALA A 359 2.72 -17.94 31.59
N PRO A 360 2.43 -18.66 30.49
CA PRO A 360 2.37 -18.08 29.14
C PRO A 360 1.30 -16.99 28.96
N TYR A 361 0.28 -16.97 29.83
CA TYR A 361 -0.81 -16.00 29.79
C TYR A 361 -0.67 -14.91 30.87
N PHE A 362 0.48 -14.82 31.56
CA PHE A 362 0.70 -13.79 32.58
C PHE A 362 0.76 -12.37 32.00
N ASN A 363 1.25 -12.24 30.77
CA ASN A 363 1.33 -10.97 30.05
C ASN A 363 0.24 -10.83 28.97
N THR A 364 -0.87 -11.58 29.08
CA THR A 364 -2.00 -11.46 28.16
C THR A 364 -3.20 -10.78 28.82
N LYS A 365 -4.12 -10.23 28.02
CA LYS A 365 -5.34 -9.61 28.56
C LYS A 365 -6.29 -10.61 29.21
N ASP A 366 -6.54 -11.72 28.52
CA ASP A 366 -7.40 -12.79 29.01
C ASP A 366 -6.58 -13.86 29.73
N ARG A 367 -7.20 -14.49 30.74
CA ARG A 367 -6.58 -15.58 31.51
C ARG A 367 -6.85 -16.91 30.82
N ASN A 368 -5.79 -17.69 30.62
CA ASN A 368 -5.89 -19.09 30.21
C ASN A 368 -4.76 -19.89 30.86
N ASP A 369 -4.88 -21.21 30.89
CA ASP A 369 -3.87 -22.09 31.47
C ASP A 369 -3.28 -23.00 30.38
N SER A 370 -1.95 -22.96 30.26
CA SER A 370 -1.16 -23.85 29.40
C SER A 370 0.19 -24.14 30.07
N THR A 371 0.21 -24.21 31.40
CA THR A 371 1.43 -24.37 32.17
C THR A 371 2.09 -25.74 31.96
N ASP A 372 3.39 -25.73 31.68
CA ASP A 372 4.24 -26.91 31.73
C ASP A 372 4.61 -27.23 33.20
N ILE A 373 3.98 -28.27 33.72
CA ILE A 373 4.13 -28.73 35.11
C ILE A 373 5.59 -29.08 35.43
N GLY A 374 6.36 -29.57 34.45
CA GLY A 374 7.77 -29.91 34.65
C GLY A 374 8.62 -28.68 34.96
N TYR A 375 8.48 -27.63 34.15
CA TYR A 375 9.17 -26.37 34.39
C TYR A 375 8.66 -25.66 35.65
N LEU A 376 7.35 -25.69 35.91
CA LEU A 376 6.78 -25.12 37.13
C LEU A 376 7.38 -25.79 38.39
N ALA A 377 7.43 -27.12 38.43
CA ALA A 377 7.99 -27.85 39.57
C ALA A 377 9.48 -27.55 39.78
N MET A 378 10.26 -27.47 38.70
CA MET A 378 11.66 -27.06 38.75
C MET A 378 11.82 -25.65 39.31
N PHE A 379 10.99 -24.72 38.86
CA PHE A 379 11.04 -23.33 39.30
C PHE A 379 10.68 -23.21 40.79
N ILE A 380 9.61 -23.86 41.23
CA ILE A 380 9.19 -23.91 42.65
C ILE A 380 10.32 -24.44 43.54
N ASP A 381 10.99 -25.53 43.14
CA ASP A 381 12.07 -26.11 43.95
C ASP A 381 13.26 -25.15 44.12
N GLU A 382 13.70 -24.51 43.03
CA GLU A 382 14.81 -23.56 43.07
C GLU A 382 14.47 -22.33 43.92
N ILE A 383 13.31 -21.70 43.70
CA ILE A 383 12.93 -20.48 44.46
C ILE A 383 12.64 -20.80 45.92
N SER A 384 12.08 -21.98 46.24
CA SER A 384 11.83 -22.41 47.61
C SER A 384 13.14 -22.57 48.38
N ARG A 385 14.15 -23.17 47.74
CA ARG A 385 15.52 -23.26 48.30
C ARG A 385 16.16 -21.89 48.49
N ALA A 386 16.07 -21.02 47.48
CA ALA A 386 16.71 -19.71 47.50
C ALA A 386 16.09 -18.76 48.54
N LEU A 387 14.76 -18.81 48.70
CA LEU A 387 14.04 -18.00 49.67
C LEU A 387 13.93 -18.65 51.05
N ASN A 388 14.27 -19.94 51.17
CA ASN A 388 14.11 -20.75 52.38
C ASN A 388 12.66 -20.72 52.90
N MET A 389 11.71 -20.94 51.98
CA MET A 389 10.28 -20.96 52.27
C MET A 389 9.55 -21.94 51.36
N LYS A 390 8.29 -22.26 51.68
CA LYS A 390 7.43 -23.07 50.82
C LYS A 390 6.42 -22.16 50.13
N PHE A 391 6.32 -22.30 48.81
CA PHE A 391 5.29 -21.64 48.01
C PHE A 391 4.00 -22.45 48.00
N ASN A 392 2.86 -21.76 48.00
CA ASN A 392 1.56 -22.39 47.81
C ASN A 392 1.41 -22.79 46.33
N ILE A 393 1.12 -24.06 46.09
CA ILE A 393 0.97 -24.64 44.75
C ILE A 393 -0.50 -24.82 44.35
N ASP A 394 -1.43 -24.63 45.30
CA ASP A 394 -2.88 -24.78 45.08
C ASP A 394 -3.52 -23.48 44.53
N GLN A 395 -2.73 -22.45 44.29
CA GLN A 395 -3.17 -21.17 43.69
C GLN A 395 -2.98 -21.18 42.17
N SER A 396 -3.58 -20.21 41.47
CA SER A 396 -3.35 -20.08 40.04
C SER A 396 -1.89 -19.75 39.75
N VAL A 397 -1.38 -20.16 38.58
CA VAL A 397 0.03 -19.95 38.23
C VAL A 397 0.38 -18.45 38.15
N ASP A 398 -0.55 -17.62 37.68
CA ASP A 398 -0.40 -16.16 37.69
C ASP A 398 -0.24 -15.59 39.13
N GLU A 399 -1.07 -16.04 40.07
CA GLU A 399 -0.96 -15.64 41.48
C GLU A 399 0.35 -16.12 42.11
N PHE A 400 0.81 -17.31 41.73
CA PHE A 400 2.10 -17.85 42.15
C PHE A 400 3.27 -16.97 41.68
N VAL A 401 3.26 -16.48 40.44
CA VAL A 401 4.28 -15.54 39.94
C VAL A 401 4.24 -14.24 40.76
N CYS A 402 3.07 -13.70 41.06
CA CYS A 402 2.93 -12.53 41.92
C CYS A 402 3.47 -12.78 43.34
N ASP A 403 3.13 -13.91 43.96
CA ASP A 403 3.61 -14.28 45.29
C ASP A 403 5.13 -14.40 45.30
N TYR A 404 5.75 -15.04 44.30
CA TYR A 404 7.20 -15.11 44.17
C TYR A 404 7.89 -13.74 44.25
N ILE A 405 7.39 -12.77 43.48
CA ILE A 405 7.93 -11.41 43.45
C ILE A 405 7.73 -10.73 44.81
N ILE A 406 6.53 -10.85 45.39
CA ILE A 406 6.20 -10.24 46.68
C ILE A 406 7.05 -10.80 47.81
N GLN A 407 7.25 -12.12 47.88
CA GLN A 407 8.08 -12.74 48.91
C GLN A 407 9.55 -12.33 48.78
N SER A 408 10.04 -12.21 47.54
CA SER A 408 11.39 -11.70 47.25
C SER A 408 11.58 -10.27 47.77
N ILE A 409 10.59 -9.41 47.52
CA ILE A 409 10.57 -8.03 48.06
C ILE A 409 10.52 -8.06 49.58
N LYS A 410 9.58 -8.79 50.21
CA LYS A 410 9.44 -8.86 51.67
C LYS A 410 10.74 -9.26 52.39
N LYS A 411 11.53 -10.16 51.79
CA LYS A 411 12.82 -10.58 52.36
C LYS A 411 13.89 -9.47 52.30
N SER A 412 13.70 -8.49 51.43
CA SER A 412 14.65 -7.42 51.15
C SER A 412 14.35 -6.09 51.86
N VAL A 413 13.13 -5.90 52.40
CA VAL A 413 12.68 -4.63 53.04
C VAL A 413 12.44 -4.70 54.53
#